data_AF-A0A4Q6FXX3-F1
#
_entry.id   AF-A0A4Q6FXX3-F1
#
_cell.length_a   1.000
_cell.length_b   1.000
_cell.length_c   1.000
_cell.angle_alpha   90.00
_cell.angle_beta   90.00
_cell.angle_gamma   90.00
#
_symmetry.space_group_name_H-M   'P 1'
#
loop_
_entity.id
_entity.type
_entity.pdbx_description
1 polymer ?
#
loop_
_entity_poly.entity_id
_entity_poly.type
_entity_poly.pdbx_seq_one_letter_code
_entity_poly.pdbx_strand_id
1 'polypeptide(L)'
;MRKLSVFVSVTLGLTGLTGCGSTLTSFTPASSTQTAQQFINEQNGGGGGGGVEDSPFGDACGGGDVMERRGEDDTFEVKKPKSKSSFTLDSVKSLLGSGKAKTLDDIIQSMPASYLQNFALVYESKSDKNANSLAPRVLNFGEDATFITAYGSGKGAKDELHMIAFEPTDSSFHFYRIRDEKNGQLKLETDPADCKSCHAGASRPTWNTYSVWPGVYFGLHDNLAKGSVEQKNYQAFLDASKSNTRYAKLPLATGKEDHFGPLATLNAGNDALTRSSLALSKLNWERIYQKLTKSPAYEDNKIQVARALLNCPATKSSSVGKSLADYEAEVQSNQLKYRTQLIESSTVKEAGLKAKDLDAIIFPATAATAKTKFIVEQKLGLSTAGWSMTTLEESDSYSTPAAGLLDLAVILTERDLDLKILGDLSEKGAIEQACNDLLIP
;
A
#
# COMPACT_ATOMS: atom_id res chain seq x y z
N MET A 1 58.69 16.21 26.30
CA MET A 1 58.48 16.13 24.83
C MET A 1 58.82 14.72 24.37
N ARG A 2 57.84 13.97 23.85
CA ARG A 2 58.01 12.83 22.91
C ARG A 2 56.61 12.41 22.45
N LYS A 3 56.26 12.73 21.21
CA LYS A 3 55.05 12.24 20.54
C LYS A 3 55.40 10.90 19.89
N LEU A 4 54.63 9.86 20.18
CA LEU A 4 54.68 8.58 19.48
C LEU A 4 53.58 8.62 18.41
N SER A 5 53.96 8.56 17.15
CA SER A 5 53.04 8.36 16.01
C SER A 5 53.17 6.92 15.55
N VAL A 6 52.05 6.19 15.52
CA VAL A 6 51.96 4.85 14.93
C VAL A 6 51.26 4.99 13.57
N PHE A 7 51.97 4.63 12.50
CA PHE A 7 51.41 4.43 11.17
C PHE A 7 51.18 2.93 10.97
N VAL A 8 49.94 2.55 10.67
CA VAL A 8 49.59 1.21 10.16
C VAL A 8 49.39 1.36 8.65
N SER A 9 50.21 0.64 7.87
CA SER A 9 50.09 0.55 6.41
C SER A 9 49.47 -0.80 6.07
N VAL A 10 48.40 -0.81 5.28
CA VAL A 10 47.74 -2.01 4.77
C VAL A 10 48.01 -2.13 3.26
N THR A 11 48.26 -3.37 2.90
CA THR A 11 48.93 -3.99 1.75
C THR A 11 48.26 -3.79 0.39
N LEU A 12 49.01 -3.99 -0.70
CA LEU A 12 48.49 -4.64 -1.92
C LEU A 12 49.63 -5.38 -2.65
N GLY A 13 49.60 -6.71 -2.57
CA GLY A 13 50.44 -7.60 -3.36
C GLY A 13 49.73 -8.00 -4.65
N LEU A 14 50.37 -7.70 -5.79
CA LEU A 14 50.00 -8.23 -7.10
C LEU A 14 50.69 -9.57 -7.33
N THR A 15 49.90 -10.61 -7.65
CA THR A 15 50.25 -11.71 -8.56
C THR A 15 48.93 -12.06 -9.27
N GLY A 16 48.80 -12.23 -10.59
CA GLY A 16 49.78 -12.51 -11.63
C GLY A 16 49.53 -13.91 -12.18
N LEU A 17 48.45 -14.11 -12.96
CA LEU A 17 48.26 -15.31 -13.79
C LEU A 17 47.57 -14.93 -15.12
N THR A 18 48.25 -15.30 -16.20
CA THR A 18 47.90 -15.13 -17.61
C THR A 18 47.29 -16.42 -18.18
N GLY A 19 46.41 -16.30 -19.18
CA GLY A 19 46.19 -17.38 -20.15
C GLY A 19 44.82 -17.45 -20.84
N CYS A 20 44.81 -17.13 -22.15
CA CYS A 20 43.85 -17.45 -23.22
C CYS A 20 42.39 -16.96 -23.06
N GLY A 21 41.78 -16.19 -23.96
CA GLY A 21 42.02 -15.96 -25.39
C GLY A 21 40.80 -16.46 -26.17
N SER A 22 39.83 -15.59 -26.45
CA SER A 22 38.86 -15.72 -27.55
C SER A 22 38.15 -14.39 -27.81
N THR A 23 38.25 -13.97 -29.05
CA THR A 23 37.74 -12.76 -29.70
C THR A 23 36.22 -12.61 -29.67
N LEU A 24 35.73 -11.42 -29.35
CA LEU A 24 34.43 -10.92 -29.80
C LEU A 24 34.55 -9.44 -30.21
N THR A 25 33.97 -9.18 -31.37
CA THR A 25 34.04 -7.96 -32.19
C THR A 25 33.45 -6.73 -31.51
N SER A 26 34.17 -5.63 -31.65
CA SER A 26 33.79 -4.26 -31.30
C SER A 26 32.67 -3.71 -32.20
N PHE A 27 31.64 -3.12 -31.61
CA PHE A 27 30.83 -2.08 -32.25
C PHE A 27 31.11 -0.74 -31.55
N THR A 28 31.65 0.20 -32.30
CA THR A 28 31.74 1.62 -31.93
C THR A 28 30.40 2.32 -32.18
N PRO A 29 29.98 3.25 -31.31
CA PRO A 29 28.83 4.11 -31.59
C PRO A 29 29.26 5.28 -32.50
N ALA A 30 28.48 5.54 -33.54
CA ALA A 30 28.59 6.73 -34.35
C ALA A 30 28.03 7.93 -33.58
N SER A 31 28.85 8.97 -33.49
CA SER A 31 28.47 10.32 -33.11
C SER A 31 27.68 10.99 -34.24
N SER A 32 26.70 11.80 -33.87
CA SER A 32 26.40 13.02 -34.65
C SER A 32 25.91 14.11 -33.71
N THR A 33 26.86 14.94 -33.32
CA THR A 33 26.61 16.31 -32.89
C THR A 33 26.27 17.13 -34.13
N GLN A 34 25.12 17.80 -34.15
CA GLN A 34 25.04 19.10 -34.80
C GLN A 34 24.02 20.02 -34.13
N THR A 35 24.53 21.23 -33.91
CA THR A 35 24.09 22.35 -33.10
C THR A 35 23.13 23.25 -33.89
N ALA A 36 22.15 23.86 -33.21
CA ALA A 36 21.68 25.26 -33.36
C ALA A 36 20.39 25.39 -32.52
N GLN A 37 20.34 26.16 -31.42
CA GLN A 37 20.42 27.62 -31.34
C GLN A 37 19.38 28.32 -32.23
N GLN A 38 18.17 28.54 -31.69
CA GLN A 38 17.27 29.70 -31.89
C GLN A 38 15.82 29.28 -31.61
N PHE A 39 15.22 29.81 -30.55
CA PHE A 39 13.89 30.45 -30.56
C PHE A 39 13.53 30.86 -29.12
N ILE A 40 13.95 32.07 -28.76
CA ILE A 40 13.29 32.91 -27.75
C ILE A 40 12.80 34.14 -28.52
N ASN A 41 11.55 34.53 -28.22
CA ASN A 41 10.78 35.71 -28.62
C ASN A 41 9.66 35.49 -29.64
N GLU A 42 8.57 36.24 -29.36
CA GLU A 42 7.22 36.23 -29.97
C GLU A 42 6.30 35.18 -29.32
N GLN A 43 5.33 35.53 -28.46
CA GLN A 43 4.34 36.59 -28.62
C GLN A 43 3.98 37.27 -27.29
N ASN A 44 4.26 38.57 -27.21
CA ASN A 44 3.56 39.53 -26.36
C ASN A 44 2.76 40.45 -27.30
N GLY A 45 1.48 40.63 -27.00
CA GLY A 45 0.56 41.54 -27.67
C GLY A 45 -0.79 40.84 -27.88
N GLY A 46 -1.93 41.30 -27.39
CA GLY A 46 -2.27 42.50 -26.65
C GLY A 46 -3.78 42.74 -26.80
N GLY A 47 -4.42 43.17 -25.73
CA GLY A 47 -5.64 44.01 -25.75
C GLY A 47 -7.00 43.34 -26.02
N GLY A 48 -8.01 43.84 -25.31
CA GLY A 48 -9.41 43.81 -25.75
C GLY A 48 -10.38 43.22 -24.74
N GLY A 49 -11.07 44.09 -24.00
CA GLY A 49 -12.05 43.72 -22.98
C GLY A 49 -13.41 43.23 -23.51
N GLY A 50 -14.26 42.89 -22.55
CA GLY A 50 -15.66 42.54 -22.77
C GLY A 50 -16.23 41.98 -21.48
N GLY A 51 -17.18 42.69 -20.87
CA GLY A 51 -17.82 42.30 -19.62
C GLY A 51 -18.63 41.01 -19.77
N VAL A 52 -18.77 40.31 -18.65
CA VAL A 52 -19.78 39.26 -18.49
C VAL A 52 -20.47 39.50 -17.16
N GLU A 53 -21.78 39.61 -17.29
CA GLU A 53 -22.80 39.80 -16.27
C GLU A 53 -22.89 38.59 -15.34
N ASP A 54 -23.24 38.89 -14.09
CA ASP A 54 -24.07 38.12 -13.15
C ASP A 54 -24.15 36.59 -13.33
N SER A 55 -23.45 35.86 -12.45
CA SER A 55 -23.77 34.46 -12.17
C SER A 55 -24.42 34.32 -10.79
N PRO A 56 -25.64 33.76 -10.69
CA PRO A 56 -26.36 33.59 -9.44
C PRO A 56 -26.06 32.21 -8.85
N PHE A 57 -24.94 32.08 -8.14
CA PHE A 57 -24.69 30.94 -7.25
C PHE A 57 -24.24 31.45 -5.89
N GLY A 58 -25.23 31.95 -5.14
CA GLY A 58 -25.13 32.17 -3.71
C GLY A 58 -25.30 30.85 -2.95
N ASP A 59 -24.55 30.75 -1.86
CA ASP A 59 -24.90 30.09 -0.60
C ASP A 59 -25.16 28.58 -0.61
N ALA A 60 -24.09 27.79 -0.41
CA ALA A 60 -24.20 26.42 0.09
C ALA A 60 -23.04 25.96 1.01
N CYS A 61 -22.31 26.89 1.63
CA CYS A 61 -21.29 26.56 2.64
C CYS A 61 -21.38 27.50 3.85
N GLY A 62 -22.48 27.39 4.61
CA GLY A 62 -22.62 28.03 5.93
C GLY A 62 -22.39 27.01 7.03
N GLY A 63 -21.42 27.26 7.91
CA GLY A 63 -21.15 26.42 9.08
C GLY A 63 -19.84 26.76 9.78
N GLY A 64 -19.64 28.03 10.12
CA GLY A 64 -18.59 28.43 11.07
C GLY A 64 -19.16 28.41 12.48
N ASP A 65 -18.93 27.33 13.21
CA ASP A 65 -19.22 27.25 14.64
C ASP A 65 -17.95 27.36 15.47
N VAL A 66 -18.12 28.13 16.55
CA VAL A 66 -17.15 28.60 17.52
C VAL A 66 -16.57 27.42 18.31
N MET A 67 -15.24 27.32 18.35
CA MET A 67 -14.51 26.38 19.23
C MET A 67 -14.63 26.83 20.69
N GLU A 68 -15.64 26.34 21.41
CA GLU A 68 -15.64 26.34 22.88
C GLU A 68 -14.72 25.23 23.41
N ARG A 69 -13.81 25.60 24.32
CA ARG A 69 -12.90 24.69 25.01
C ARG A 69 -13.69 23.74 25.92
N ARG A 70 -13.69 22.44 25.62
CA ARG A 70 -14.17 21.38 26.52
C ARG A 70 -13.08 20.99 27.52
N GLY A 71 -13.48 20.85 28.78
CA GLY A 71 -12.62 20.52 29.91
C GLY A 71 -12.15 19.06 29.94
N GLU A 72 -11.04 18.87 30.65
CA GLU A 72 -10.38 17.62 30.99
C GLU A 72 -11.27 16.74 31.89
N ASP A 73 -12.01 15.78 31.32
CA ASP A 73 -12.41 14.55 32.04
C ASP A 73 -13.08 13.46 31.16
N ASP A 74 -12.91 13.50 29.83
CA ASP A 74 -13.39 12.43 28.96
C ASP A 74 -12.34 11.31 28.87
N THR A 75 -12.49 10.27 29.69
CA THR A 75 -11.89 8.97 29.41
C THR A 75 -12.35 8.53 28.02
N PHE A 76 -11.40 8.39 27.10
CA PHE A 76 -11.60 8.03 25.70
C PHE A 76 -12.09 6.57 25.58
N GLU A 77 -13.32 6.29 26.00
CA GLU A 77 -14.02 5.08 25.53
C GLU A 77 -14.22 5.26 24.03
N VAL A 78 -13.42 4.55 23.24
CA VAL A 78 -13.66 4.38 21.80
C VAL A 78 -15.01 3.68 21.65
N LYS A 79 -16.10 4.45 21.64
CA LYS A 79 -17.41 3.96 21.23
C LYS A 79 -17.26 3.54 19.77
N LYS A 80 -17.13 2.22 19.53
CA LYS A 80 -17.15 1.64 18.19
C LYS A 80 -18.31 2.29 17.43
N PRO A 81 -18.08 3.01 16.32
CA PRO A 81 -19.17 3.57 15.55
C PRO A 81 -20.13 2.42 15.23
N LYS A 82 -21.43 2.61 15.50
CA LYS A 82 -22.47 1.67 15.06
C LYS A 82 -22.50 1.73 13.53
N SER A 83 -21.58 0.99 12.91
CA SER A 83 -21.49 0.81 11.47
C SER A 83 -22.86 0.32 10.98
N LYS A 84 -23.45 1.05 10.03
CA LYS A 84 -24.60 0.56 9.26
C LYS A 84 -24.17 -0.75 8.61
N SER A 85 -24.62 -1.87 9.18
CA SER A 85 -24.37 -3.27 8.76
C SER A 85 -23.35 -3.43 7.63
N SER A 86 -22.06 -3.54 7.98
CA SER A 86 -21.04 -3.94 7.02
C SER A 86 -21.35 -5.35 6.50
N PHE A 87 -21.11 -5.58 5.22
CA PHE A 87 -21.14 -6.94 4.66
C PHE A 87 -19.92 -7.70 5.19
N THR A 88 -20.14 -8.88 5.78
CA THR A 88 -19.10 -9.65 6.47
C THR A 88 -19.09 -11.11 6.03
N LEU A 89 -18.07 -11.85 6.45
CA LEU A 89 -18.03 -13.31 6.29
C LEU A 89 -19.28 -14.00 6.87
N ASP A 90 -19.79 -13.54 8.02
CA ASP A 90 -21.00 -14.10 8.63
C ASP A 90 -22.25 -13.81 7.81
N SER A 91 -22.29 -12.67 7.12
CA SER A 91 -23.35 -12.36 6.15
C SER A 91 -23.36 -13.40 5.02
N VAL A 92 -22.18 -13.74 4.50
CA VAL A 92 -22.01 -14.77 3.46
C VAL A 92 -22.39 -16.16 3.98
N LYS A 93 -21.91 -16.56 5.16
CA LYS A 93 -22.28 -17.85 5.79
C LYS A 93 -23.79 -17.96 6.01
N SER A 94 -24.45 -16.87 6.43
CA SER A 94 -25.90 -16.80 6.63
C SER A 94 -26.67 -16.98 5.31
N LEU A 95 -26.21 -16.35 4.22
CA LEU A 95 -26.82 -16.52 2.89
C LEU A 95 -26.73 -17.97 2.39
N LEU A 96 -25.58 -18.61 2.60
CA LEU A 96 -25.37 -20.03 2.27
C LEU A 96 -26.24 -20.95 3.15
N GLY A 97 -26.19 -20.77 4.48
CA GLY A 97 -26.89 -21.62 5.43
C GLY A 97 -28.42 -21.52 5.37
N SER A 98 -28.94 -20.36 4.96
CA SER A 98 -30.39 -20.16 4.78
C SER A 98 -30.92 -20.63 3.42
N GLY A 99 -30.05 -21.04 2.49
CA GLY A 99 -30.43 -21.42 1.12
C GLY A 99 -30.95 -20.25 0.28
N LYS A 100 -30.75 -19.00 0.72
CA LYS A 100 -31.15 -17.79 -0.02
C LYS A 100 -30.24 -17.53 -1.22
N ALA A 101 -28.97 -17.90 -1.13
CA ALA A 101 -28.05 -17.86 -2.25
C ALA A 101 -27.96 -19.22 -2.93
N LYS A 102 -28.38 -19.31 -4.19
CA LYS A 102 -28.27 -20.50 -5.04
C LYS A 102 -27.11 -20.39 -6.02
N THR A 103 -26.72 -19.17 -6.35
CA THR A 103 -25.64 -18.85 -7.28
C THR A 103 -24.67 -17.84 -6.66
N LEU A 104 -23.47 -17.74 -7.22
CA LEU A 104 -22.53 -16.68 -6.83
C LEU A 104 -23.10 -15.29 -7.11
N ASP A 105 -23.87 -15.15 -8.18
CA ASP A 105 -24.58 -13.90 -8.50
C ASP A 105 -25.55 -13.53 -7.37
N ASP A 106 -26.27 -14.47 -6.75
CA ASP A 106 -27.15 -14.17 -5.61
C ASP A 106 -26.37 -13.54 -4.44
N ILE A 107 -25.16 -14.03 -4.16
CA ILE A 107 -24.29 -13.47 -3.12
C ILE A 107 -23.84 -12.05 -3.50
N ILE A 108 -23.32 -11.87 -4.72
CA ILE A 108 -22.85 -10.56 -5.21
C ILE A 108 -24.01 -9.54 -5.21
N GLN A 109 -25.19 -9.96 -5.66
CA GLN A 109 -26.38 -9.12 -5.70
C GLN A 109 -26.94 -8.81 -4.30
N SER A 110 -26.62 -9.60 -3.28
CA SER A 110 -27.01 -9.32 -1.90
C SER A 110 -26.11 -8.31 -1.17
N MET A 111 -24.96 -7.96 -1.75
CA MET A 111 -24.04 -7.00 -1.14
C MET A 111 -24.71 -5.62 -1.01
N PRO A 112 -24.61 -4.96 0.16
CA PRO A 112 -25.21 -3.65 0.38
C PRO A 112 -24.49 -2.58 -0.44
N ALA A 113 -25.21 -1.53 -0.81
CA ALA A 113 -24.68 -0.45 -1.63
C ALA A 113 -23.43 0.22 -1.02
N SER A 114 -23.36 0.36 0.31
CA SER A 114 -22.17 0.91 1.00
C SER A 114 -20.92 0.07 0.80
N TYR A 115 -21.05 -1.26 0.70
CA TYR A 115 -19.92 -2.16 0.44
C TYR A 115 -19.53 -2.13 -1.04
N LEU A 116 -20.53 -2.07 -1.94
CA LEU A 116 -20.30 -1.99 -3.39
C LEU A 116 -19.69 -0.65 -3.86
N GLN A 117 -19.79 0.41 -3.05
CA GLN A 117 -19.15 1.71 -3.30
C GLN A 117 -17.63 1.69 -3.11
N ASN A 118 -17.11 0.78 -2.30
CA ASN A 118 -15.68 0.66 -2.05
C ASN A 118 -15.13 -0.48 -2.91
N PHE A 119 -14.69 -0.16 -4.13
CA PHE A 119 -14.22 -1.18 -5.07
C PHE A 119 -13.00 -0.74 -5.90
N ALA A 120 -12.20 -1.71 -6.32
CA ALA A 120 -11.18 -1.57 -7.35
C ALA A 120 -11.53 -2.42 -8.57
N LEU A 121 -11.18 -1.94 -9.76
CA LEU A 121 -11.28 -2.71 -11.01
C LEU A 121 -9.87 -3.04 -11.50
N VAL A 122 -9.47 -4.30 -11.34
CA VAL A 122 -8.14 -4.80 -11.67
C VAL A 122 -8.19 -5.50 -13.03
N TYR A 123 -7.75 -4.80 -14.08
CA TYR A 123 -7.70 -5.34 -15.44
C TYR A 123 -6.43 -6.16 -15.74
N GLU A 124 -5.35 -6.03 -14.97
CA GLU A 124 -4.18 -6.92 -15.02
C GLU A 124 -4.03 -7.73 -13.73
N SER A 125 -4.94 -8.68 -13.51
CA SER A 125 -4.93 -9.49 -12.29
C SER A 125 -3.95 -10.67 -12.40
N LYS A 126 -3.00 -10.78 -11.46
CA LYS A 126 -2.12 -11.97 -11.35
C LYS A 126 -2.87 -13.24 -10.91
N SER A 127 -4.03 -13.09 -10.29
CA SER A 127 -4.80 -14.17 -9.66
C SER A 127 -5.97 -14.65 -10.52
N ASP A 128 -6.48 -13.80 -11.43
CA ASP A 128 -7.45 -14.19 -12.45
C ASP A 128 -6.86 -13.90 -13.84
N LYS A 129 -6.38 -14.95 -14.50
CA LYS A 129 -5.75 -14.86 -15.83
C LYS A 129 -6.70 -14.39 -16.93
N ASN A 130 -8.00 -14.30 -16.67
CA ASN A 130 -9.00 -13.83 -17.64
C ASN A 130 -9.41 -12.38 -17.40
N ALA A 131 -8.95 -11.74 -16.31
CA ALA A 131 -9.12 -10.32 -16.14
C ALA A 131 -8.41 -9.58 -17.29
N ASN A 132 -9.10 -8.61 -17.87
CA ASN A 132 -8.59 -7.77 -18.95
C ASN A 132 -9.29 -6.41 -18.90
N SER A 133 -8.90 -5.50 -19.80
CA SER A 133 -9.44 -4.14 -19.83
C SER A 133 -10.96 -4.08 -19.98
N LEU A 134 -11.59 -5.05 -20.67
CA LEU A 134 -13.04 -5.09 -20.90
C LEU A 134 -13.81 -5.90 -19.86
N ALA A 135 -13.11 -6.75 -19.11
CA ALA A 135 -13.67 -7.57 -18.03
C ALA A 135 -12.73 -7.59 -16.82
N PRO A 136 -12.54 -6.45 -16.13
CA PRO A 136 -11.66 -6.37 -14.98
C PRO A 136 -12.18 -7.24 -13.82
N ARG A 137 -11.25 -7.73 -13.01
CA ARG A 137 -11.58 -8.34 -11.71
C ARG A 137 -12.06 -7.24 -10.77
N VAL A 138 -13.19 -7.48 -10.10
CA VAL A 138 -13.69 -6.57 -9.06
C VAL A 138 -13.10 -7.00 -7.73
N LEU A 139 -12.59 -6.04 -6.98
CA LEU A 139 -12.29 -6.19 -5.56
C LEU A 139 -13.20 -5.23 -4.81
N ASN A 140 -13.91 -5.70 -3.78
CA ASN A 140 -14.70 -4.85 -2.88
C ASN A 140 -14.17 -4.96 -1.45
N PHE A 141 -14.34 -3.91 -0.66
CA PHE A 141 -13.81 -3.84 0.70
C PHE A 141 -14.84 -3.22 1.64
N GLY A 142 -14.86 -3.69 2.89
CA GLY A 142 -15.48 -2.96 3.98
C GLY A 142 -14.76 -1.64 4.23
N GLU A 143 -15.45 -0.65 4.82
CA GLU A 143 -14.83 0.63 5.20
C GLU A 143 -13.62 0.46 6.14
N ASP A 144 -13.62 -0.61 6.93
CA ASP A 144 -12.53 -1.00 7.84
C ASP A 144 -11.56 -2.02 7.24
N ALA A 145 -11.77 -2.42 5.98
CA ALA A 145 -11.06 -3.46 5.25
C ALA A 145 -10.94 -4.82 5.97
N THR A 146 -11.77 -5.08 6.99
CA THR A 146 -11.78 -6.36 7.72
C THR A 146 -12.35 -7.50 6.87
N PHE A 147 -13.12 -7.15 5.84
CA PHE A 147 -13.66 -8.09 4.88
C PHE A 147 -13.48 -7.56 3.46
N ILE A 148 -12.90 -8.41 2.61
CA ILE A 148 -12.60 -8.12 1.21
C ILE A 148 -13.17 -9.25 0.38
N THR A 149 -13.80 -8.92 -0.75
CA THR A 149 -14.31 -9.88 -1.72
C THR A 149 -13.73 -9.61 -3.09
N ALA A 150 -13.56 -10.64 -3.90
CA ALA A 150 -12.97 -10.54 -5.21
C ALA A 150 -13.58 -11.54 -6.19
N TYR A 151 -14.06 -11.05 -7.34
CA TYR A 151 -14.71 -11.87 -8.36
C TYR A 151 -14.43 -11.36 -9.78
N GLY A 152 -14.42 -12.28 -10.75
CA GLY A 152 -14.39 -11.96 -12.18
C GLY A 152 -15.78 -12.02 -12.79
N SER A 153 -15.97 -11.44 -13.99
CA SER A 153 -17.24 -11.52 -14.71
C SER A 153 -17.12 -11.66 -16.23
N GLY A 154 -15.91 -11.83 -16.76
CA GLY A 154 -15.66 -11.98 -18.20
C GLY A 154 -15.81 -13.41 -18.72
N LYS A 155 -15.84 -13.54 -20.05
CA LYS A 155 -15.74 -14.86 -20.69
C LYS A 155 -14.44 -15.55 -20.26
N GLY A 156 -14.56 -16.76 -19.72
CA GLY A 156 -13.43 -17.54 -19.22
C GLY A 156 -13.05 -17.25 -17.77
N ALA A 157 -13.56 -16.18 -17.16
CA ALA A 157 -13.41 -15.95 -15.73
C ALA A 157 -13.97 -17.14 -14.97
N LYS A 158 -13.24 -17.57 -13.94
CA LYS A 158 -13.74 -18.64 -13.08
C LYS A 158 -14.97 -18.15 -12.33
N ASP A 159 -15.96 -19.00 -12.22
CA ASP A 159 -17.14 -18.72 -11.42
C ASP A 159 -16.84 -18.96 -9.94
N GLU A 160 -16.08 -18.04 -9.35
CA GLU A 160 -15.60 -18.11 -7.98
C GLU A 160 -15.69 -16.74 -7.29
N LEU A 161 -16.07 -16.74 -6.01
CA LEU A 161 -15.96 -15.59 -5.12
C LEU A 161 -14.82 -15.84 -4.14
N HIS A 162 -13.75 -15.06 -4.24
CA HIS A 162 -12.64 -15.12 -3.31
C HIS A 162 -12.88 -14.09 -2.22
N MET A 163 -12.50 -14.41 -0.98
CA MET A 163 -12.68 -13.49 0.14
C MET A 163 -11.46 -13.53 1.05
N ILE A 164 -11.20 -12.41 1.70
CA ILE A 164 -10.24 -12.28 2.79
C ILE A 164 -11.00 -11.70 3.97
N ALA A 165 -10.87 -12.33 5.14
CA ALA A 165 -11.40 -11.79 6.38
C ALA A 165 -10.28 -11.66 7.42
N PHE A 166 -10.21 -10.53 8.09
CA PHE A 166 -9.36 -10.35 9.26
C PHE A 166 -10.10 -10.85 10.50
N GLU A 167 -9.46 -11.74 11.25
CA GLU A 167 -9.97 -12.29 12.50
C GLU A 167 -9.35 -11.56 13.69
N PRO A 168 -10.10 -10.73 14.42
CA PRO A 168 -9.53 -9.95 15.52
C PRO A 168 -8.99 -10.82 16.67
N THR A 169 -9.54 -12.02 16.88
CA THR A 169 -9.16 -12.87 18.01
C THR A 169 -7.71 -13.35 17.94
N ASP A 170 -7.19 -13.62 16.75
CA ASP A 170 -5.78 -13.97 16.54
C ASP A 170 -4.99 -12.94 15.73
N SER A 171 -5.66 -11.87 15.30
CA SER A 171 -5.17 -10.80 14.42
C SER A 171 -4.54 -11.33 13.13
N SER A 172 -5.18 -12.32 12.52
CA SER A 172 -4.71 -12.92 11.27
C SER A 172 -5.70 -12.68 10.13
N PHE A 173 -5.23 -12.82 8.89
CA PHE A 173 -6.12 -12.87 7.73
C PHE A 173 -6.36 -14.33 7.34
N HIS A 174 -7.63 -14.67 7.13
CA HIS A 174 -8.06 -15.94 6.57
C HIS A 174 -8.58 -15.75 5.15
N PHE A 175 -8.28 -16.74 4.31
CA PHE A 175 -8.74 -16.75 2.92
C PHE A 175 -9.94 -17.67 2.81
N TYR A 176 -10.90 -17.27 1.99
CA TYR A 176 -12.06 -18.09 1.72
C TYR A 176 -12.34 -18.08 0.23
N ARG A 177 -12.95 -19.16 -0.25
CA ARG A 177 -13.42 -19.27 -1.62
C ARG A 177 -14.81 -19.88 -1.64
N ILE A 178 -15.72 -19.29 -2.42
CA ILE A 178 -16.96 -19.94 -2.81
C ILE A 178 -16.87 -20.28 -4.29
N ARG A 179 -17.25 -21.52 -4.61
CA ARG A 179 -17.40 -22.01 -5.98
C ARG A 179 -18.64 -22.88 -6.08
N ASP A 180 -19.20 -22.97 -7.27
CA ASP A 180 -20.26 -23.93 -7.56
C ASP A 180 -19.69 -25.34 -7.69
N GLU A 181 -20.29 -26.30 -7.00
CA GLU A 181 -20.00 -27.72 -7.18
C GLU A 181 -20.82 -28.29 -8.36
N LYS A 182 -20.44 -29.47 -8.86
CA LYS A 182 -21.08 -30.08 -10.06
C LYS A 182 -22.60 -30.32 -9.92
N ASN A 183 -23.14 -30.24 -8.70
CA ASN A 183 -24.55 -30.40 -8.37
C ASN A 183 -25.31 -29.07 -8.24
N GLY A 184 -24.69 -27.92 -8.55
CA GLY A 184 -25.30 -26.60 -8.37
C GLY A 184 -25.30 -26.11 -6.91
N GLN A 185 -24.48 -26.72 -6.04
CA GLN A 185 -24.34 -26.33 -4.64
C GLN A 185 -23.12 -25.43 -4.46
N LEU A 186 -23.35 -24.25 -3.88
CA LEU A 186 -22.26 -23.36 -3.48
C LEU A 186 -21.51 -23.96 -2.29
N LYS A 187 -20.19 -24.11 -2.43
CA LYS A 187 -19.30 -24.59 -1.35
C LYS A 187 -18.36 -23.50 -0.89
N LEU A 188 -18.34 -23.28 0.42
CA LEU A 188 -17.36 -22.44 1.10
C LEU A 188 -16.12 -23.26 1.48
N GLU A 189 -14.97 -22.89 0.93
CA GLU A 189 -13.66 -23.41 1.31
C GLU A 189 -12.94 -22.40 2.20
N THR A 190 -12.30 -22.89 3.25
CA THR A 190 -11.49 -22.08 4.19
C THR A 190 -10.02 -22.37 3.94
N ASP A 191 -9.25 -21.30 3.87
CA ASP A 191 -7.80 -21.28 3.68
C ASP A 191 -7.28 -22.19 2.54
N PRO A 192 -7.81 -22.05 1.30
CA PRO A 192 -7.38 -22.88 0.19
C PRO A 192 -5.86 -22.82 -0.06
N ALA A 193 -5.24 -23.97 -0.31
CA ALA A 193 -3.79 -24.07 -0.47
C ALA A 193 -3.25 -23.23 -1.65
N ASP A 194 -4.02 -23.09 -2.73
CA ASP A 194 -3.67 -22.29 -3.89
C ASP A 194 -3.77 -20.77 -3.65
N CYS A 195 -4.61 -20.33 -2.71
CA CYS A 195 -4.53 -18.95 -2.22
C CYS A 195 -3.23 -18.75 -1.42
N LYS A 196 -2.91 -19.71 -0.54
CA LYS A 196 -1.70 -19.65 0.30
C LYS A 196 -0.40 -19.67 -0.49
N SER A 197 -0.36 -20.24 -1.70
CA SER A 197 0.88 -20.23 -2.51
C SER A 197 1.29 -18.83 -2.96
N CYS A 198 0.33 -17.94 -3.22
CA CYS A 198 0.61 -16.55 -3.60
C CYS A 198 0.64 -15.60 -2.39
N HIS A 199 -0.05 -15.96 -1.31
CA HIS A 199 -0.11 -15.20 -0.06
C HIS A 199 0.82 -15.77 1.03
N ALA A 200 1.84 -16.54 0.63
CA ALA A 200 2.67 -17.38 1.49
C ALA A 200 3.46 -16.62 2.56
N GLY A 201 3.82 -17.33 3.63
CA GLY A 201 4.68 -16.89 4.75
C GLY A 201 3.93 -16.24 5.91
N ALA A 202 2.79 -15.59 5.65
CA ALA A 202 2.20 -14.72 6.67
C ALA A 202 0.67 -14.57 6.67
N SER A 203 -0.05 -15.25 5.76
CA SER A 203 -1.49 -15.14 5.52
C SER A 203 -1.96 -13.68 5.58
N ARG A 204 -1.67 -12.91 4.52
CA ARG A 204 -2.04 -11.50 4.41
C ARG A 204 -2.44 -11.13 2.99
N PRO A 205 -3.26 -10.09 2.80
CA PRO A 205 -3.43 -9.45 1.51
C PRO A 205 -2.06 -9.09 0.90
N THR A 206 -1.92 -9.35 -0.40
CA THR A 206 -0.82 -8.85 -1.21
C THR A 206 -1.36 -7.66 -1.98
N TRP A 207 -1.02 -6.46 -1.51
CA TRP A 207 -1.59 -5.19 -1.93
C TRP A 207 -0.45 -4.19 -2.15
N ASN A 208 -0.36 -3.61 -3.34
CA ASN A 208 0.54 -2.48 -3.60
C ASN A 208 -0.14 -1.19 -3.16
N THR A 209 0.64 -0.14 -2.90
CA THR A 209 0.07 1.20 -2.70
C THR A 209 -0.84 1.54 -3.87
N TYR A 210 -2.08 1.91 -3.56
CA TYR A 210 -3.13 2.09 -4.57
C TYR A 210 -2.69 3.02 -5.71
N SER A 211 -2.07 4.15 -5.34
CA SER A 211 -1.54 5.19 -6.24
C SER A 211 -0.58 4.69 -7.33
N VAL A 212 -0.08 3.46 -7.23
CA VAL A 212 0.88 2.88 -8.17
C VAL A 212 0.58 1.42 -8.47
N TRP A 213 -0.64 0.95 -8.18
CA TRP A 213 -0.99 -0.44 -8.40
C TRP A 213 -1.11 -0.71 -9.90
N PRO A 214 -0.22 -1.54 -10.49
CA PRO A 214 -0.29 -1.81 -11.91
C PRO A 214 -1.58 -2.51 -12.30
N GLY A 215 -2.17 -2.11 -13.43
CA GLY A 215 -3.33 -2.78 -13.98
C GLY A 215 -4.65 -2.53 -13.26
N VAL A 216 -4.78 -1.38 -12.57
CA VAL A 216 -6.01 -0.98 -11.86
C VAL A 216 -6.53 0.31 -12.45
N TYR A 217 -7.82 0.35 -12.81
CA TYR A 217 -8.43 1.59 -13.26
C TYR A 217 -8.41 2.66 -12.17
N PHE A 218 -8.13 3.91 -12.56
CA PHE A 218 -8.00 5.08 -11.68
C PHE A 218 -6.79 5.01 -10.73
N GLY A 219 -5.95 3.98 -10.85
CA GLY A 219 -4.91 3.63 -9.87
C GLY A 219 -3.95 4.77 -9.55
N LEU A 220 -3.57 5.60 -10.52
CA LEU A 220 -2.54 6.62 -10.29
C LEU A 220 -3.04 7.96 -9.74
N HIS A 221 -4.28 8.33 -10.06
CA HIS A 221 -4.69 9.74 -9.98
C HIS A 221 -6.14 9.93 -9.51
N ASP A 222 -6.85 8.87 -9.12
CA ASP A 222 -8.32 8.84 -8.93
C ASP A 222 -9.11 9.33 -10.16
N ASN A 223 -8.40 9.59 -11.25
CA ASN A 223 -8.80 10.24 -12.47
C ASN A 223 -8.14 9.51 -13.63
N LEU A 224 -8.84 9.46 -14.76
CA LEU A 224 -8.27 8.91 -15.99
C LEU A 224 -7.74 10.07 -16.81
N ALA A 225 -6.44 10.03 -17.14
CA ALA A 225 -5.83 11.08 -17.95
C ALA A 225 -6.54 11.18 -19.31
N LYS A 226 -6.96 12.39 -19.69
CA LYS A 226 -7.69 12.63 -20.94
C LYS A 226 -6.87 12.21 -22.16
N GLY A 227 -7.47 11.41 -23.03
CA GLY A 227 -6.87 10.86 -24.25
C GLY A 227 -6.01 9.60 -24.04
N SER A 228 -5.78 9.18 -22.78
CA SER A 228 -4.95 8.03 -22.45
C SER A 228 -5.54 6.71 -22.97
N VAL A 229 -4.67 5.69 -23.08
CA VAL A 229 -5.09 4.31 -23.39
C VAL A 229 -6.02 3.79 -22.30
N GLU A 230 -5.70 4.06 -21.04
CA GLU A 230 -6.54 3.68 -19.89
C GLU A 230 -7.95 4.29 -19.98
N GLN A 231 -8.07 5.57 -20.31
CA GLN A 231 -9.39 6.21 -20.50
C GLN A 231 -10.21 5.52 -21.59
N LYS A 232 -9.59 5.23 -22.74
CA LYS A 232 -10.26 4.54 -23.86
C LYS A 232 -10.70 3.14 -23.47
N ASN A 233 -9.83 2.41 -22.77
CA ASN A 233 -10.11 1.07 -22.25
C ASN A 233 -11.26 1.08 -21.25
N TYR A 234 -11.26 2.03 -20.31
CA TYR A 234 -12.33 2.18 -19.33
C TYR A 234 -13.66 2.53 -20.01
N GLN A 235 -13.66 3.41 -21.02
CA GLN A 235 -14.86 3.71 -21.78
C GLN A 235 -15.42 2.48 -22.51
N ALA A 236 -14.56 1.67 -23.11
CA ALA A 236 -14.97 0.41 -23.73
C ALA A 236 -15.49 -0.61 -22.70
N PHE A 237 -14.90 -0.64 -21.51
CA PHE A 237 -15.42 -1.41 -20.38
C PHE A 237 -16.81 -0.95 -19.95
N LEU A 238 -17.07 0.35 -19.86
CA LEU A 238 -18.40 0.88 -19.51
C LEU A 238 -19.48 0.42 -20.50
N ASP A 239 -19.13 0.26 -21.78
CA ASP A 239 -20.05 -0.28 -22.78
C ASP A 239 -20.23 -1.79 -22.63
N ALA A 240 -19.14 -2.53 -22.43
CA ALA A 240 -19.17 -3.97 -22.19
C ALA A 240 -19.90 -4.35 -20.89
N SER A 241 -19.84 -3.50 -19.86
CA SER A 241 -20.40 -3.79 -18.54
C SER A 241 -21.92 -3.71 -18.48
N LYS A 242 -22.56 -2.99 -19.41
CA LYS A 242 -24.02 -2.83 -19.48
C LYS A 242 -24.78 -4.16 -19.59
N SER A 243 -24.19 -5.16 -20.22
CA SER A 243 -24.78 -6.51 -20.38
C SER A 243 -24.35 -7.48 -19.29
N ASN A 244 -23.49 -7.06 -18.35
CA ASN A 244 -22.91 -7.93 -17.34
C ASN A 244 -23.59 -7.74 -15.98
N THR A 245 -24.28 -8.78 -15.52
CA THR A 245 -25.04 -8.75 -14.26
C THR A 245 -24.18 -8.43 -13.03
N ARG A 246 -22.91 -8.85 -13.02
CA ARG A 246 -21.99 -8.65 -11.88
C ARG A 246 -21.48 -7.22 -11.74
N TYR A 247 -21.51 -6.45 -12.81
CA TYR A 247 -21.14 -5.03 -12.78
C TYR A 247 -22.34 -4.11 -12.56
N ALA A 248 -23.57 -4.61 -12.73
CA ALA A 248 -24.78 -3.79 -12.75
C ALA A 248 -25.05 -2.97 -11.48
N LYS A 249 -24.53 -3.40 -10.31
CA LYS A 249 -24.69 -2.69 -9.04
C LYS A 249 -23.48 -1.85 -8.62
N LEU A 250 -22.38 -1.91 -9.37
CA LEU A 250 -21.22 -1.08 -9.06
C LEU A 250 -21.53 0.37 -9.47
N PRO A 251 -21.18 1.36 -8.63
CA PRO A 251 -21.33 2.77 -8.99
C PRO A 251 -20.18 3.18 -9.92
N LEU A 252 -20.21 2.65 -11.15
CA LEU A 252 -19.20 2.93 -12.17
C LEU A 252 -19.28 4.40 -12.58
N ALA A 253 -18.17 5.12 -12.48
CA ALA A 253 -18.07 6.49 -12.97
C ALA A 253 -18.33 6.51 -14.48
N THR A 254 -19.37 7.19 -14.95
CA THR A 254 -19.77 7.18 -16.37
C THR A 254 -18.99 8.17 -17.23
N GLY A 255 -17.91 8.76 -16.70
CA GLY A 255 -17.11 9.74 -17.44
C GLY A 255 -17.77 11.12 -17.60
N LYS A 256 -18.62 11.55 -16.66
CA LYS A 256 -18.92 12.99 -16.55
C LYS A 256 -17.67 13.69 -15.97
N GLU A 257 -17.41 14.92 -16.41
CA GLU A 257 -16.10 15.61 -16.43
C GLU A 257 -15.32 15.65 -15.10
N ASP A 258 -15.95 15.33 -13.96
CA ASP A 258 -15.35 15.37 -12.61
C ASP A 258 -14.21 14.36 -12.38
N HIS A 259 -14.08 13.32 -13.21
CA HIS A 259 -13.01 12.31 -13.12
C HIS A 259 -11.98 12.37 -14.26
N PHE A 260 -12.05 13.41 -15.10
CA PHE A 260 -11.16 13.63 -16.25
C PHE A 260 -10.39 14.93 -16.09
N GLY A 261 -9.53 14.99 -15.07
CA GLY A 261 -8.72 16.15 -14.76
C GLY A 261 -7.26 16.05 -15.23
N PRO A 262 -6.49 17.16 -15.16
CA PRO A 262 -5.03 17.06 -15.09
C PRO A 262 -4.65 16.13 -13.94
N LEU A 263 -3.48 15.48 -14.04
CA LEU A 263 -2.97 14.56 -13.01
C LEU A 263 -3.19 15.18 -11.63
N ALA A 264 -4.09 14.61 -10.83
CA ALA A 264 -4.29 15.11 -9.49
C ALA A 264 -2.95 15.00 -8.78
N THR A 265 -2.49 16.10 -8.18
CA THR A 265 -1.55 16.02 -7.05
C THR A 265 -2.04 14.90 -6.17
N LEU A 266 -1.21 13.90 -5.85
CA LEU A 266 -1.51 12.77 -4.96
C LEU A 266 -2.32 13.26 -3.75
N ASN A 267 -3.63 13.36 -3.89
CA ASN A 267 -4.46 14.04 -2.92
C ASN A 267 -4.81 12.94 -1.95
N ALA A 268 -4.04 12.89 -0.87
CA ALA A 268 -4.02 11.86 0.15
C ALA A 268 -5.32 11.73 0.96
N GLY A 269 -6.48 12.12 0.45
CA GLY A 269 -7.69 12.11 1.26
C GLY A 269 -8.97 12.39 0.50
N ASN A 270 -9.55 11.35 -0.11
CA ASN A 270 -10.95 10.98 0.15
C ASN A 270 -11.45 9.81 -0.72
N ASP A 271 -10.61 9.18 -1.53
CA ASP A 271 -11.05 8.02 -2.29
C ASP A 271 -11.16 6.76 -1.41
N ALA A 272 -12.04 5.84 -1.80
CA ALA A 272 -12.30 4.62 -1.07
C ALA A 272 -11.09 3.68 -1.01
N LEU A 273 -10.17 3.77 -1.96
CA LEU A 273 -9.06 2.83 -2.15
C LEU A 273 -7.85 3.22 -1.32
N THR A 274 -7.57 4.51 -1.17
CA THR A 274 -6.64 5.07 -0.19
C THR A 274 -7.11 4.75 1.22
N ARG A 275 -8.40 4.98 1.54
CA ARG A 275 -8.96 4.58 2.85
C ARG A 275 -8.81 3.09 3.10
N SER A 276 -9.14 2.25 2.12
CA SER A 276 -9.00 0.79 2.23
C SER A 276 -7.55 0.37 2.40
N SER A 277 -6.61 1.02 1.71
CA SER A 277 -5.17 0.75 1.84
C SER A 277 -4.63 1.13 3.23
N LEU A 278 -5.08 2.25 3.80
CA LEU A 278 -4.76 2.66 5.16
C LEU A 278 -5.37 1.71 6.19
N ALA A 279 -6.64 1.34 6.03
CA ALA A 279 -7.32 0.38 6.90
C ALA A 279 -6.63 -0.99 6.88
N LEU A 280 -6.29 -1.51 5.70
CA LEU A 280 -5.50 -2.74 5.56
C LEU A 280 -4.12 -2.63 6.24
N SER A 281 -3.45 -1.49 6.10
CA SER A 281 -2.15 -1.26 6.73
C SER A 281 -2.27 -1.33 8.24
N LYS A 282 -3.30 -0.70 8.83
CA LYS A 282 -3.60 -0.79 10.26
C LYS A 282 -3.82 -2.23 10.72
N LEU A 283 -4.66 -3.00 10.02
CA LEU A 283 -4.89 -4.42 10.34
C LEU A 283 -3.60 -5.26 10.23
N ASN A 284 -2.74 -4.95 9.27
CA ASN A 284 -1.44 -5.59 9.14
C ASN A 284 -0.50 -5.22 10.30
N TRP A 285 -0.55 -3.99 10.83
CA TRP A 285 0.18 -3.60 12.04
C TRP A 285 -0.33 -4.31 13.29
N GLU A 286 -1.63 -4.48 13.44
CA GLU A 286 -2.22 -5.29 14.52
C GLU A 286 -1.70 -6.74 14.49
N ARG A 287 -1.66 -7.34 13.30
CA ARG A 287 -1.07 -8.67 13.08
C ARG A 287 0.40 -8.72 13.47
N ILE A 288 1.19 -7.70 13.10
CA ILE A 288 2.62 -7.63 13.41
C ILE A 288 2.85 -7.43 14.90
N TYR A 289 2.10 -6.53 15.54
CA TYR A 289 2.10 -6.32 16.98
C TYR A 289 1.83 -7.64 17.72
N GLN A 290 0.79 -8.39 17.35
CA GLN A 290 0.50 -9.70 17.94
C GLN A 290 1.65 -10.71 17.76
N LYS A 291 2.39 -10.65 16.66
CA LYS A 291 3.58 -11.51 16.48
C LYS A 291 4.73 -11.08 17.39
N LEU A 292 4.94 -9.77 17.55
CA LEU A 292 5.95 -9.22 18.44
C LEU A 292 5.69 -9.66 19.88
N THR A 293 4.49 -9.42 20.39
CA THR A 293 4.12 -9.70 21.80
C THR A 293 4.11 -11.19 22.14
N LYS A 294 3.89 -12.07 21.16
CA LYS A 294 3.98 -13.53 21.35
C LYS A 294 5.42 -14.05 21.38
N SER A 295 6.43 -13.25 21.03
CA SER A 295 7.83 -13.67 21.17
C SER A 295 8.21 -13.77 22.66
N PRO A 296 8.81 -14.88 23.12
CA PRO A 296 9.29 -14.99 24.49
C PRO A 296 10.33 -13.92 24.87
N ALA A 297 11.03 -13.34 23.90
CA ALA A 297 12.02 -12.30 24.11
C ALA A 297 11.43 -10.88 24.07
N TYR A 298 10.11 -10.74 23.90
CA TYR A 298 9.46 -9.45 23.72
C TYR A 298 9.59 -8.56 24.95
N GLU A 299 9.22 -9.05 26.13
CA GLU A 299 9.23 -8.23 27.35
C GLU A 299 10.62 -7.63 27.64
N ASP A 300 11.69 -8.40 27.44
CA ASP A 300 13.07 -7.95 27.63
C ASP A 300 13.54 -6.94 26.58
N ASN A 301 12.81 -6.82 25.45
CA ASN A 301 13.21 -6.01 24.30
C ASN A 301 12.17 -4.99 23.84
N LYS A 302 10.97 -4.91 24.45
CA LYS A 302 9.87 -4.05 23.98
C LYS A 302 10.25 -2.57 23.91
N ILE A 303 11.06 -2.09 24.86
CA ILE A 303 11.62 -0.73 24.82
C ILE A 303 12.58 -0.56 23.64
N GLN A 304 13.45 -1.54 23.36
CA GLN A 304 14.36 -1.47 22.20
C GLN A 304 13.59 -1.50 20.88
N VAL A 305 12.51 -2.28 20.80
CA VAL A 305 11.59 -2.30 19.65
C VAL A 305 10.94 -0.93 19.47
N ALA A 306 10.33 -0.35 20.52
CA ALA A 306 9.72 0.98 20.48
C ALA A 306 10.72 2.05 20.02
N ARG A 307 11.93 2.04 20.59
CA ARG A 307 13.01 2.97 20.22
C ARG A 307 13.44 2.80 18.76
N ALA A 308 13.48 1.58 18.25
CA ALA A 308 13.84 1.32 16.87
C ALA A 308 12.75 1.81 15.89
N LEU A 309 11.48 1.60 16.23
CA LEU A 309 10.32 2.08 15.46
C LEU A 309 10.30 3.61 15.38
N LEU A 310 10.60 4.29 16.49
CA LEU A 310 10.71 5.75 16.57
C LEU A 310 12.03 6.32 16.02
N ASN A 311 12.90 5.47 15.48
CA ASN A 311 14.24 5.84 15.00
C ASN A 311 15.13 6.55 16.05
N CYS A 312 14.96 6.25 17.34
CA CYS A 312 15.74 6.87 18.39
C CYS A 312 17.26 6.65 18.19
N PRO A 313 18.11 7.55 18.72
CA PRO A 313 19.55 7.34 18.74
C PRO A 313 19.91 6.00 19.39
N ALA A 314 20.88 5.30 18.79
CA ALA A 314 21.30 3.99 19.26
C ALA A 314 21.89 4.09 20.67
N THR A 315 21.42 3.25 21.58
CA THR A 315 22.17 2.91 22.78
C THR A 315 23.31 1.99 22.35
N LYS A 316 24.52 2.15 22.92
CA LYS A 316 25.68 1.32 22.55
C LYS A 316 25.33 -0.16 22.75
N SER A 317 25.05 -0.87 21.66
CA SER A 317 24.68 -2.29 21.67
C SER A 317 25.76 -3.08 20.97
N SER A 318 26.38 -4.00 21.71
CA SER A 318 27.23 -5.04 21.14
C SER A 318 26.33 -6.14 20.55
N SER A 319 26.45 -6.41 19.25
CA SER A 319 25.73 -7.51 18.59
C SER A 319 26.70 -8.53 18.02
N VAL A 320 26.27 -9.79 18.01
CA VAL A 320 26.91 -10.92 17.33
C VAL A 320 26.02 -11.24 16.14
N GLY A 321 26.53 -11.16 14.90
CA GLY A 321 25.75 -11.40 13.67
C GLY A 321 25.88 -10.27 12.64
N LYS A 322 24.90 -10.16 11.74
CA LYS A 322 24.78 -9.04 10.78
C LYS A 322 24.80 -7.72 11.55
N SER A 323 25.63 -6.79 11.12
CA SER A 323 25.70 -5.45 11.67
C SER A 323 24.47 -4.63 11.28
N LEU A 324 24.18 -3.55 12.01
CA LEU A 324 23.14 -2.59 11.60
C LEU A 324 23.40 -2.04 10.18
N ALA A 325 24.67 -1.84 9.82
CA ALA A 325 25.05 -1.39 8.48
C ALA A 325 24.67 -2.40 7.39
N ASP A 326 24.74 -3.71 7.67
CA ASP A 326 24.29 -4.75 6.72
C ASP A 326 22.79 -4.65 6.48
N TYR A 327 22.01 -4.39 7.54
CA TYR A 327 20.57 -4.15 7.44
C TYR A 327 20.26 -2.84 6.70
N GLU A 328 21.01 -1.77 6.93
CA GLU A 328 20.86 -0.49 6.22
C GLU A 328 21.18 -0.61 4.72
N ALA A 329 22.16 -1.45 4.36
CA ALA A 329 22.49 -1.73 2.95
C ALA A 329 21.40 -2.60 2.29
N GLU A 330 20.92 -3.63 2.98
CA GLU A 330 19.82 -4.49 2.52
C GLU A 330 18.53 -3.67 2.31
N VAL A 331 18.12 -2.95 3.36
CA VAL A 331 17.70 -1.55 3.30
C VAL A 331 17.43 -0.90 1.92
N GLN A 332 18.43 -0.09 1.59
CA GLN A 332 18.55 0.72 0.38
C GLN A 332 18.53 -0.13 -0.89
N SER A 333 19.16 -1.31 -0.89
CA SER A 333 19.21 -2.18 -2.06
C SER A 333 17.82 -2.59 -2.53
N ASN A 334 16.98 -3.03 -1.59
CA ASN A 334 15.63 -3.46 -1.94
C ASN A 334 14.71 -2.28 -2.27
N GLN A 335 14.90 -1.12 -1.65
CA GLN A 335 14.20 0.10 -2.08
C GLN A 335 14.56 0.49 -3.52
N LEU A 336 15.83 0.37 -3.91
CA LEU A 336 16.26 0.62 -5.29
C LEU A 336 15.63 -0.38 -6.27
N LYS A 337 15.58 -1.67 -5.92
CA LYS A 337 14.87 -2.68 -6.72
C LYS A 337 13.40 -2.34 -6.91
N TYR A 338 12.71 -1.97 -5.82
CA TYR A 338 11.31 -1.54 -5.85
C TYR A 338 11.11 -0.36 -6.81
N ARG A 339 11.96 0.67 -6.67
CA ARG A 339 11.95 1.85 -7.54
C ARG A 339 12.15 1.47 -9.01
N THR A 340 13.12 0.62 -9.32
CA THR A 340 13.37 0.15 -10.70
C THR A 340 12.16 -0.59 -11.25
N GLN A 341 11.59 -1.53 -10.50
CA GLN A 341 10.40 -2.28 -10.92
C GLN A 341 9.20 -1.35 -11.15
N LEU A 342 9.03 -0.34 -10.29
CA LEU A 342 7.95 0.63 -10.45
C LEU A 342 8.15 1.51 -11.69
N ILE A 343 9.38 2.00 -11.94
CA ILE A 343 9.74 2.73 -13.17
C ILE A 343 9.45 1.89 -14.42
N GLU A 344 9.67 0.58 -14.33
CA GLU A 344 9.47 -0.34 -15.45
C GLU A 344 8.00 -0.74 -15.67
N SER A 345 7.10 -0.45 -14.71
CA SER A 345 5.69 -0.79 -14.82
C SER A 345 4.99 -0.06 -15.98
N SER A 346 4.02 -0.73 -16.60
CA SER A 346 3.16 -0.17 -17.66
C SER A 346 2.49 1.12 -17.20
N THR A 347 1.94 1.10 -15.99
CA THR A 347 1.27 2.22 -15.35
C THR A 347 2.13 3.49 -15.27
N VAL A 348 3.38 3.40 -14.77
CA VAL A 348 4.28 4.56 -14.70
C VAL A 348 4.69 5.05 -16.09
N LYS A 349 4.97 4.13 -17.02
CA LYS A 349 5.34 4.46 -18.40
C LYS A 349 4.20 5.17 -19.14
N GLU A 350 2.98 4.68 -19.01
CA GLU A 350 1.78 5.24 -19.64
C GLU A 350 1.43 6.62 -19.09
N ALA A 351 1.65 6.84 -17.80
CA ALA A 351 1.48 8.14 -17.16
C ALA A 351 2.60 9.15 -17.49
N GLY A 352 3.65 8.71 -18.18
CA GLY A 352 4.80 9.56 -18.51
C GLY A 352 5.57 10.04 -17.28
N LEU A 353 5.42 9.36 -16.14
CA LEU A 353 6.11 9.70 -14.89
C LEU A 353 7.59 9.37 -15.01
N LYS A 354 8.44 10.30 -14.56
CA LYS A 354 9.89 10.14 -14.51
C LYS A 354 10.30 9.64 -13.14
N ALA A 355 11.52 9.11 -13.03
CA ALA A 355 12.06 8.61 -11.76
C ALA A 355 11.98 9.64 -10.61
N LYS A 356 12.14 10.94 -10.92
CA LYS A 356 12.02 12.03 -9.94
C LYS A 356 10.58 12.22 -9.41
N ASP A 357 9.57 11.91 -10.22
CA ASP A 357 8.16 12.08 -9.86
C ASP A 357 7.75 10.93 -8.91
N LEU A 358 8.40 9.77 -9.06
CA LEU A 358 8.26 8.64 -8.14
C LEU A 358 8.94 8.88 -6.79
N ASP A 359 9.95 9.74 -6.68
CA ASP A 359 10.61 10.00 -5.39
C ASP A 359 9.69 10.69 -4.38
N ALA A 360 8.62 11.36 -4.87
CA ALA A 360 7.56 11.90 -4.02
C ALA A 360 6.54 10.83 -3.58
N ILE A 361 6.47 9.70 -4.29
CA ILE A 361 5.50 8.60 -4.07
C ILE A 361 6.14 7.48 -3.27
N ILE A 362 7.38 7.14 -3.58
CA ILE A 362 8.18 6.13 -2.91
C ILE A 362 8.78 6.79 -1.69
N PHE A 363 8.23 6.49 -0.51
CA PHE A 363 8.81 6.93 0.73
C PHE A 363 10.26 6.42 0.85
N PRO A 364 11.22 7.30 1.22
CA PRO A 364 12.59 6.88 1.45
C PRO A 364 12.62 5.81 2.54
N ALA A 365 13.36 4.72 2.30
CA ALA A 365 13.56 3.75 3.35
C ALA A 365 14.34 4.43 4.47
N THR A 366 13.83 4.31 5.70
CA THR A 366 14.37 5.07 6.82
C THR A 366 15.35 4.23 7.61
N ALA A 367 16.26 4.89 8.33
CA ALA A 367 17.07 4.24 9.35
C ALA A 367 16.19 3.52 10.40
N ALA A 368 14.96 3.98 10.63
CA ALA A 368 13.98 3.32 11.50
C ALA A 368 13.67 1.89 11.01
N THR A 369 13.46 1.71 9.71
CA THR A 369 13.20 0.39 9.11
C THR A 369 14.37 -0.56 9.33
N ALA A 370 15.60 -0.10 9.09
CA ALA A 370 16.81 -0.92 9.29
C ALA A 370 16.98 -1.31 10.76
N LYS A 371 16.85 -0.35 11.68
CA LYS A 371 16.95 -0.58 13.12
C LYS A 371 15.87 -1.52 13.62
N THR A 372 14.62 -1.33 13.19
CA THR A 372 13.49 -2.17 13.61
C THR A 372 13.72 -3.60 13.15
N LYS A 373 14.08 -3.79 11.86
CA LYS A 373 14.39 -5.11 11.32
C LYS A 373 15.53 -5.78 12.07
N PHE A 374 16.61 -5.05 12.33
CA PHE A 374 17.73 -5.55 13.12
C PHE A 374 17.31 -6.00 14.52
N ILE A 375 16.59 -5.18 15.29
CA ILE A 375 16.14 -5.54 16.65
C ILE A 375 15.19 -6.74 16.60
N VAL A 376 14.21 -6.74 15.71
CA VAL A 376 13.20 -7.82 15.64
C VAL A 376 13.83 -9.15 15.23
N GLU A 377 14.69 -9.17 14.21
CA GLU A 377 15.30 -10.42 13.76
C GLU A 377 16.38 -10.91 14.72
N GLN A 378 17.23 -10.02 15.24
CA GLN A 378 18.38 -10.43 16.06
C GLN A 378 18.04 -10.60 17.54
N LYS A 379 17.09 -9.83 18.08
CA LYS A 379 16.74 -9.88 19.51
C LYS A 379 15.47 -10.67 19.77
N LEU A 380 14.46 -10.56 18.90
CA LEU A 380 13.19 -11.27 19.08
C LEU A 380 13.16 -12.63 18.37
N GLY A 381 14.12 -12.91 17.48
CA GLY A 381 14.17 -14.15 16.69
C GLY A 381 13.00 -14.27 15.70
N LEU A 382 12.37 -13.14 15.34
CA LEU A 382 11.20 -13.11 14.47
C LEU A 382 11.61 -12.66 13.06
N SER A 383 11.14 -13.37 12.04
CA SER A 383 11.30 -12.91 10.66
C SER A 383 10.44 -11.66 10.40
N THR A 384 11.04 -10.65 9.77
CA THR A 384 10.29 -9.52 9.20
C THR A 384 9.79 -9.78 7.79
N ALA A 385 10.06 -10.96 7.23
CA ALA A 385 9.56 -11.33 5.92
C ALA A 385 8.02 -11.28 5.93
N GLY A 386 7.46 -10.50 5.00
CA GLY A 386 6.03 -10.32 4.89
C GLY A 386 5.43 -9.38 5.93
N TRP A 387 6.21 -8.46 6.50
CA TRP A 387 5.69 -7.27 7.18
C TRP A 387 5.11 -6.27 6.17
N SER A 388 5.70 -6.19 4.99
CA SER A 388 5.21 -5.35 3.90
C SER A 388 4.03 -6.02 3.20
N MET A 389 3.03 -5.27 2.74
CA MET A 389 1.88 -5.84 1.99
C MET A 389 2.13 -5.96 0.48
N THR A 390 3.20 -5.37 -0.07
CA THR A 390 3.49 -5.38 -1.51
C THR A 390 3.54 -6.78 -2.13
N THR A 391 3.19 -6.84 -3.42
CA THR A 391 3.15 -8.04 -4.28
C THR A 391 4.49 -8.40 -4.90
N LEU A 392 5.55 -7.64 -4.64
CA LEU A 392 6.85 -7.87 -5.27
C LEU A 392 7.57 -8.96 -4.48
N GLU A 393 7.61 -10.15 -5.08
CA GLU A 393 8.04 -11.45 -4.53
C GLU A 393 9.44 -11.46 -3.90
N GLU A 394 10.26 -10.44 -4.15
CA GLU A 394 11.62 -10.30 -3.60
C GLU A 394 11.81 -9.06 -2.70
N SER A 395 10.76 -8.25 -2.51
CA SER A 395 10.82 -6.99 -1.74
C SER A 395 10.21 -7.11 -0.35
N ASP A 396 10.36 -8.27 0.29
CA ASP A 396 9.66 -8.73 1.52
C ASP A 396 9.58 -7.76 2.71
N SER A 397 10.25 -6.61 2.65
CA SER A 397 10.30 -5.59 3.70
C SER A 397 10.15 -4.12 3.28
N TYR A 398 9.93 -3.75 2.00
CA TYR A 398 10.31 -2.38 1.54
C TYR A 398 9.27 -1.35 1.17
N SER A 399 7.97 -1.61 1.27
CA SER A 399 6.99 -0.53 1.13
C SER A 399 6.41 -0.08 2.47
N THR A 400 6.93 -0.52 3.62
CA THR A 400 6.46 0.02 4.90
C THR A 400 6.80 1.50 4.92
N PRO A 401 5.82 2.40 4.73
CA PRO A 401 6.11 3.83 4.78
C PRO A 401 6.61 4.13 6.20
N ALA A 402 7.43 5.16 6.37
CA ALA A 402 7.79 5.63 7.72
C ALA A 402 6.55 5.81 8.60
N ALA A 403 5.44 6.26 8.00
CA ALA A 403 4.12 6.33 8.64
C ALA A 403 3.62 4.99 9.20
N GLY A 404 3.85 3.86 8.49
CA GLY A 404 3.43 2.55 8.99
C GLY A 404 4.23 2.05 10.20
N LEU A 405 5.54 2.34 10.27
CA LEU A 405 6.31 2.05 11.48
C LEU A 405 5.87 2.92 12.65
N LEU A 406 5.42 4.14 12.37
CA LEU A 406 4.88 5.04 13.36
C LEU A 406 3.56 4.53 13.94
N ASP A 407 2.66 4.03 13.09
CA ASP A 407 1.42 3.37 13.53
C ASP A 407 1.71 2.19 14.47
N LEU A 408 2.70 1.36 14.11
CA LEU A 408 3.13 0.25 14.97
C LEU A 408 3.77 0.75 16.27
N ALA A 409 4.54 1.86 16.23
CA ALA A 409 5.09 2.50 17.41
C ALA A 409 3.98 2.93 18.36
N VAL A 410 2.96 3.64 17.85
CA VAL A 410 1.78 4.09 18.62
C VAL A 410 1.07 2.90 19.26
N ILE A 411 0.77 1.85 18.48
CA ILE A 411 0.11 0.64 19.00
C ILE A 411 0.91 0.06 20.18
N LEU A 412 2.24 -0.03 20.05
CA LEU A 412 3.11 -0.59 21.07
C LEU A 412 3.17 0.32 22.31
N THR A 413 3.43 1.62 22.13
CA THR A 413 3.62 2.55 23.25
C THR A 413 2.36 2.73 24.07
N GLU A 414 1.20 2.81 23.42
CA GLU A 414 -0.09 2.97 24.12
C GLU A 414 -0.50 1.71 24.88
N ARG A 415 -0.26 0.52 24.31
CA ARG A 415 -0.75 -0.73 24.90
C ARG A 415 0.19 -1.34 25.94
N ASP A 416 1.49 -1.28 25.70
CA ASP A 416 2.46 -2.07 26.47
C ASP A 416 3.38 -1.22 27.35
N LEU A 417 3.50 0.08 27.06
CA LEU A 417 4.36 1.00 27.80
C LEU A 417 3.58 2.06 28.57
N ASP A 418 2.25 2.10 28.44
CA ASP A 418 1.37 3.14 28.99
C ASP A 418 1.85 4.57 28.67
N LEU A 419 2.57 4.70 27.56
CA LEU A 419 3.05 5.97 27.04
C LEU A 419 1.99 6.46 26.08
N LYS A 420 1.11 7.31 26.59
CA LYS A 420 0.27 8.15 25.73
C LYS A 420 1.19 9.10 24.98
N ILE A 421 1.46 8.79 23.73
CA ILE A 421 2.10 9.73 22.83
C ILE A 421 1.06 10.80 22.52
N LEU A 422 1.04 11.85 23.35
CA LEU A 422 0.14 12.98 23.22
C LEU A 422 0.67 13.90 22.12
N GLY A 423 0.25 13.68 20.88
CA GLY A 423 0.54 14.58 19.77
C GLY A 423 0.64 13.90 18.42
N ASP A 424 0.54 14.69 17.35
CA ASP A 424 0.88 14.23 16.01
C ASP A 424 2.37 13.92 15.99
N LEU A 425 2.72 12.63 15.92
CA LEU A 425 4.10 12.16 15.81
C LEU A 425 4.83 12.66 14.55
N SER A 426 4.13 13.34 13.64
CA SER A 426 4.76 14.13 12.57
C SER A 426 5.60 15.30 13.11
N GLU A 427 5.34 15.77 14.33
CA GLU A 427 6.12 16.81 14.98
C GLU A 427 7.44 16.25 15.53
N LYS A 428 8.57 16.78 15.03
CA LYS A 428 9.92 16.37 15.45
C LYS A 428 10.12 16.35 16.97
N GLY A 429 9.48 17.27 17.70
CA GLY A 429 9.55 17.34 19.16
C GLY A 429 8.87 16.16 19.87
N ALA A 430 7.79 15.62 19.30
CA ALA A 430 7.07 14.49 19.89
C ALA A 430 7.89 13.19 19.84
N ILE A 431 8.60 12.93 18.73
CA ILE A 431 9.50 11.78 18.63
C ILE A 431 10.68 11.91 19.60
N GLU A 432 11.30 13.08 19.70
CA GLU A 432 12.42 13.31 20.62
C GLU A 432 11.99 13.12 22.08
N GLN A 433 10.83 13.64 22.47
CA GLN A 433 10.25 13.45 23.79
C GLN A 433 9.97 11.96 24.04
N ALA A 434 9.29 11.26 23.13
CA ALA A 434 9.03 9.83 23.27
C ALA A 434 10.33 9.01 23.39
N CYS A 435 11.38 9.36 22.63
CA CYS A 435 12.69 8.73 22.74
C CYS A 435 13.36 8.97 24.10
N ASN A 436 13.13 10.11 24.73
CA ASN A 436 13.62 10.44 26.07
C ASN A 436 12.83 9.73 27.16
N ASP A 437 11.50 9.65 27.03
CA ASP A 437 10.63 8.94 27.97
C ASP A 437 10.98 7.44 28.01
N LEU A 438 11.36 6.86 26.85
CA LEU A 438 11.86 5.49 26.73
C LEU A 438 13.26 5.25 27.34
N LEU A 439 13.95 6.28 27.85
CA LEU A 439 15.21 6.12 28.58
C LEU A 439 15.01 6.01 30.10
N ILE A 440 13.83 6.36 30.60
CA ILE A 440 13.53 6.34 32.03
C ILE A 440 13.04 4.93 32.37
N PRO A 441 13.76 4.19 33.24
CA PRO A 441 13.48 2.78 33.54
C PRO A 441 12.18 2.55 34.30
#